data_AF-A0A354J003-F1
#
_entry.id   AF-A0A354J003-F1
#
_cell.length_a   1.000
_cell.length_b   1.000
_cell.length_c   1.000
_cell.angle_alpha   90.00
_cell.angle_beta   90.00
_cell.angle_gamma   90.00
#
_symmetry.space_group_name_H-M   'P 1'
#
loop_
_entity.id
_entity.type
_entity.pdbx_description
1 polymer ?
#
loop_
_entity_poly.entity_id
_entity_poly.type
_entity_poly.pdbx_seq_one_letter_code
_entity_poly.pdbx_strand_id
1 'polypeptide(L)' 'MSATKTGLRVAVVGGGWAGCAAAVELVHKGAQVTLFEAARTLGGRARGVEVQGKMLDNGQHILLGAYADTMKLMQRVG' A
#
# COMPACT_ATOMS: atom_id res chain seq x y z
N MET A 1 19.96 -6.45 0.57
CA MET A 1 20.17 -7.60 1.48
C MET A 1 18.80 -8.14 1.88
N SER A 2 18.56 -9.44 1.78
CA SER A 2 17.29 -10.04 2.20
C SER A 2 17.23 -10.07 3.73
N ALA A 3 16.18 -9.48 4.32
CA ALA A 3 15.99 -9.53 5.77
C ALA A 3 15.78 -10.98 6.22
N THR A 4 16.40 -11.37 7.34
CA THR A 4 16.19 -12.69 7.94
C THR A 4 14.72 -12.85 8.29
N LYS A 5 14.09 -13.95 7.84
CA LYS A 5 12.69 -14.24 8.18
C LYS A 5 12.54 -14.34 9.69
N THR A 6 11.61 -13.57 10.25
CA THR A 6 11.39 -13.51 11.70
C THR A 6 10.49 -14.65 12.22
N GLY A 7 9.86 -15.40 11.32
CA GLY A 7 8.81 -16.37 11.67
C GLY A 7 7.47 -15.72 12.04
N LEU A 8 7.41 -14.39 12.16
CA LEU A 8 6.20 -13.65 12.48
C LEU A 8 5.22 -13.69 11.30
N ARG A 9 3.97 -14.08 11.55
CA ARG A 9 2.88 -14.09 10.57
C ARG A 9 1.89 -12.99 10.90
N VAL A 10 1.62 -12.09 9.96
CA VAL A 10 0.76 -10.92 10.17
C VAL A 10 -0.35 -10.86 9.14
N ALA A 11 -1.59 -10.71 9.61
CA ALA A 11 -2.73 -10.35 8.78
C ALA A 11 -2.91 -8.82 8.82
N VAL A 12 -2.92 -8.19 7.64
CA VAL A 12 -3.25 -6.77 7.49
C VAL A 12 -4.64 -6.68 6.85
N VAL A 13 -5.56 -5.96 7.47
CA VAL A 13 -6.95 -5.80 6.99
C VAL A 13 -7.13 -4.40 6.41
N GLY A 14 -7.46 -4.34 5.13
CA GLY A 14 -7.64 -3.13 4.32
C GLY A 14 -6.46 -2.89 3.36
N GLY A 15 -6.71 -3.01 2.07
CA GLY A 15 -5.79 -2.75 0.95
C GLY A 15 -5.78 -1.29 0.48
N GLY A 16 -6.02 -0.35 1.40
CA GLY A 16 -5.76 1.07 1.18
C GLY A 16 -4.28 1.42 1.41
N TRP A 17 -3.92 2.68 1.18
CA TRP A 17 -2.53 3.16 1.35
C TRP A 17 -1.90 2.82 2.70
N ALA A 18 -2.64 2.97 3.80
CA ALA A 18 -2.13 2.64 5.14
C ALA A 18 -1.82 1.15 5.30
N GLY A 19 -2.70 0.26 4.81
CA GLY A 19 -2.48 -1.18 4.90
C GLY A 19 -1.38 -1.66 3.97
N CYS A 20 -1.30 -1.13 2.74
CA CYS A 20 -0.20 -1.40 1.83
C CYS A 20 1.15 -0.95 2.42
N ALA A 21 1.22 0.25 2.99
CA ALA A 21 2.43 0.75 3.65
C ALA A 21 2.85 -0.14 4.83
N ALA A 22 1.89 -0.54 5.68
CA ALA A 22 2.15 -1.45 6.79
C ALA A 22 2.65 -2.82 6.30
N ALA A 23 2.01 -3.39 5.27
CA ALA A 23 2.41 -4.66 4.69
C ALA A 23 3.84 -4.61 4.13
N VAL A 24 4.19 -3.56 3.38
CA VAL A 24 5.54 -3.37 2.83
C VAL A 24 6.58 -3.27 3.95
N GLU A 25 6.32 -2.48 4.99
CA GLU A 25 7.25 -2.34 6.12
C GLU A 25 7.43 -3.64 6.90
N LEU A 26 6.35 -4.40 7.12
CA LEU A 26 6.40 -5.69 7.80
C LEU A 26 7.18 -6.74 6.99
N VAL A 27 6.95 -6.80 5.67
CA VAL A 27 7.72 -7.66 4.75
C VAL A 27 9.19 -7.26 4.76
N HIS A 28 9.49 -5.95 4.74
CA HIS A 28 10.86 -5.45 4.82
C HIS A 28 11.57 -5.87 6.12
N LYS A 29 10.82 -5.98 7.22
CA LYS A 29 11.31 -6.50 8.51
C LYS A 29 11.35 -8.03 8.60
N GLY A 30 11.06 -8.76 7.51
CA GLY A 30 11.15 -10.21 7.45
C GLY A 30 9.91 -10.97 7.94
N ALA A 31 8.78 -10.30 8.16
CA ALA A 31 7.52 -10.96 8.50
C ALA A 31 6.87 -11.59 7.26
N GLN A 32 6.10 -12.67 7.46
CA GLN A 32 5.19 -13.22 6.46
C GLN A 32 3.85 -12.50 6.57
N VAL A 33 3.49 -11.70 5.57
CA VAL A 33 2.28 -10.88 5.59
C VAL A 33 1.22 -11.46 4.67
N THR A 34 -0.03 -11.43 5.11
CA THR A 34 -1.23 -11.62 4.28
C THR A 34 -2.07 -10.35 4.36
N LEU A 35 -2.31 -9.71 3.21
CA LEU A 35 -3.14 -8.51 3.10
C LEU A 35 -4.53 -8.91 2.62
N PHE A 36 -5.56 -8.48 3.34
CA PHE A 36 -6.97 -8.70 3.00
C PHE A 36 -7.61 -7.38 2.58
N GLU A 37 -8.34 -7.38 1.47
CA GLU A 37 -9.15 -6.26 1.02
C GLU A 37 -10.55 -6.78 0.65
N ALA A 38 -11.58 -6.03 1.04
CA ALA A 38 -12.97 -6.41 0.77
C ALA A 38 -13.41 -6.04 -0.65
N ALA A 39 -12.86 -4.96 -1.21
CA ALA A 39 -13.12 -4.48 -2.55
C ALA A 39 -12.38 -5.30 -3.61
N ARG A 40 -12.85 -5.22 -4.85
CA ARG A 40 -12.20 -5.85 -6.02
C ARG A 40 -10.95 -5.10 -6.48
N THR A 41 -10.73 -3.90 -5.96
CA THR A 41 -9.65 -2.98 -6.33
C THR A 41 -8.94 -2.47 -5.08
N LEU A 42 -7.62 -2.44 -5.12
CA LEU A 42 -6.80 -1.82 -4.08
C LEU A 42 -6.90 -0.28 -4.13
N GLY A 43 -6.34 0.38 -3.11
CA GLY A 43 -6.19 1.84 -3.03
C GLY A 43 -7.13 2.51 -2.02
N GLY A 44 -8.21 1.84 -1.62
CA GLY A 44 -9.15 2.34 -0.62
C GLY A 44 -9.76 3.68 -1.05
N ARG A 45 -9.47 4.75 -0.30
CA ARG A 45 -9.90 6.13 -0.64
C ARG A 45 -9.16 6.73 -1.84
N ALA A 46 -7.98 6.21 -2.17
CA ALA A 46 -7.16 6.65 -3.29
C ALA A 46 -7.12 5.63 -4.44
N ARG A 47 -8.25 4.95 -4.65
CA ARG A 47 -8.45 4.06 -5.80
C ARG A 47 -8.82 4.86 -7.04
N GLY A 48 -8.60 4.27 -8.21
CA GLY A 48 -9.25 4.72 -9.44
C GLY A 48 -10.72 4.31 -9.48
N VAL A 49 -11.54 5.09 -10.16
CA VAL A 49 -12.94 4.78 -10.49
C VAL A 49 -13.13 4.88 -11.98
N GLU A 50 -13.77 3.87 -12.57
CA GLU A 50 -14.10 3.90 -14.00
C GLU A 50 -15.42 4.65 -14.21
N VAL A 51 -15.39 5.66 -15.07
CA VAL A 51 -16.56 6.45 -15.46
C VAL A 51 -16.56 6.57 -16.98
N GLN A 52 -17.58 6.01 -17.64
CA GLN A 52 -17.74 6.06 -19.10
C GLN A 52 -16.50 5.56 -19.86
N GLY A 53 -15.90 4.45 -19.41
CA GLY A 53 -14.69 3.87 -20.01
C GLY A 53 -13.40 4.66 -19.77
N LYS A 54 -13.42 5.68 -18.90
CA LYS A 54 -12.24 6.43 -18.48
C LYS A 54 -11.92 6.12 -17.01
N MET A 55 -10.65 5.86 -16.72
CA MET A 55 -10.17 5.73 -15.35
C MET A 55 -9.92 7.13 -14.77
N LEU A 56 -10.57 7.44 -13.65
CA LEU A 56 -10.46 8.70 -12.93
C LEU A 56 -9.99 8.46 -11.50
N ASP A 57 -9.38 9.46 -10.88
CA ASP A 57 -9.09 9.41 -9.45
C ASP A 57 -10.38 9.58 -8.62
N ASN A 58 -10.47 8.86 -7.50
CA ASN A 58 -11.59 8.95 -6.55
C ASN A 58 -11.47 10.18 -5.62
N GLY A 59 -11.25 11.35 -6.21
CA GLY A 59 -11.01 12.61 -5.51
C GLY A 59 -9.66 13.23 -5.83
N GLN A 60 -9.37 14.38 -5.21
CA GLN A 60 -8.07 15.02 -5.38
C GLN A 60 -7.01 14.31 -4.53
N HIS A 61 -5.95 13.83 -5.18
CA HIS A 61 -4.78 13.28 -4.52
C HIS A 61 -3.55 14.12 -4.90
N ILE A 62 -2.86 14.64 -3.90
CA ILE A 62 -1.64 15.43 -4.09
C ILE A 62 -0.50 14.71 -3.36
N LEU A 63 0.57 14.43 -4.08
CA LEU A 63 1.82 13.94 -3.51
C LEU A 63 2.82 15.10 -3.46
N LEU A 64 3.19 15.52 -2.25
CA LEU A 64 4.13 16.61 -2.04
C LEU A 64 5.50 16.07 -1.63
N GLY A 65 6.57 16.75 -2.07
CA GLY A 65 7.95 16.40 -1.67
C GLY A 65 8.20 16.47 -0.16
N ALA A 66 7.34 17.15 0.59
CA ALA A 66 7.39 17.19 2.06
C ALA A 66 6.96 15.87 2.75
N TYR A 67 6.35 14.92 2.02
CA TYR A 67 5.87 13.66 2.60
C TYR A 67 6.99 12.61 2.66
N ALA A 68 7.97 12.84 3.54
CA ALA A 68 9.20 12.06 3.59
C ALA A 68 8.97 10.54 3.64
N ASP A 69 8.06 10.06 4.49
CA ASP A 69 7.82 8.62 4.62
C ASP A 69 7.09 8.01 3.42
N THR A 70 6.17 8.76 2.81
CA THR A 70 5.55 8.37 1.55
C THR A 70 6.59 8.31 0.43
N MET A 71 7.49 9.30 0.34
CA MET A 71 8.55 9.31 -0.66
C MET A 71 9.54 8.14 -0.46
N LYS A 72 9.92 7.83 0.78
CA LYS A 72 10.71 6.64 1.11
C LYS A 72 10.00 5.35 0.71
N LEU A 73 8.69 5.26 0.97
CA LEU A 73 7.88 4.11 0.58
C LEU A 73 7.86 3.94 -0.94
N MET A 74 7.62 5.01 -1.70
CA MET A 74 7.65 4.99 -3.16
C MET A 74 9.01 4.50 -3.68
N GLN A 75 10.12 5.10 -3.21
CA GLN A 75 11.47 4.66 -3.57
C GLN A 75 11.74 3.17 -3.29
N ARG A 76 11.09 2.62 -2.25
CA ARG A 76 11.24 1.20 -1.89
C ARG A 76 10.47 0.27 -2.83
N VAL A 77 9.33 0.69 -3.36
CA VAL A 77 8.45 -0.16 -4.19
C VAL A 77 8.63 0.04 -5.70
N GLY A 78 9.34 1.10 -6.11
CA GLY A 78 9.60 1.45 -7.51
C GLY A 78 8.72 2.58 -8.02
#